data_AF-A0A7K1LEL1-F1
#
_entry.id   AF-A0A7K1LEL1-F1
#
_cell.length_a   1.000
_cell.length_b   1.000
_cell.length_c   1.000
_cell.angle_alpha   90.00
_cell.angle_beta   90.00
_cell.angle_gamma   90.00
#
_symmetry.space_group_name_H-M   'P 1'
#
loop_
_entity.id
_entity.type
_entity.pdbx_description
1 polymer ?
#
loop_
_entity_poly.entity_id
_entity_poly.type
_entity_poly.pdbx_seq_one_letter_code
_entity_poly.pdbx_strand_id
1 'polypeptide(L)'
;MALHKLRRRHVIAAAASAVALAVPAGASAASAAAGSAGTAARPPRTPHVGAACTTWERLSTLAVEQRRVLKLFKGFEVLRNQADMDRLAKVNPQYGTHYALLSHMYNSMKGIGLTIVNDGAQGPGKPTLVFYKPDPRVKDPTHAFEPNFPYRLVGWGYVSPYTPGKAPSFPGEPGLRCLKPKDSFIHERSVHPADTWFNTRVPPKNEAWKGEDPGATWPTAEECDCQVGMSHGRFWDSHLFLTGTPFPWVSMFNPGRPIPGFDAVVGQGFFFPERPAS
;
A
#
# COMPACT_ATOMS: atom_id res chain seq x y z
N MET A 1 2.53 -50.60 -21.22
CA MET A 1 2.50 -50.38 -19.76
C MET A 1 3.73 -49.57 -19.35
N ALA A 2 3.58 -48.74 -18.32
CA ALA A 2 4.60 -47.94 -17.61
C ALA A 2 4.97 -46.55 -18.17
N LEU A 3 4.33 -45.54 -17.54
CA LEU A 3 4.70 -44.12 -17.54
C LEU A 3 6.01 -43.89 -16.76
N HIS A 4 6.90 -43.05 -17.30
CA HIS A 4 7.86 -42.31 -16.49
C HIS A 4 7.87 -40.83 -16.91
N LYS A 5 6.89 -40.07 -16.40
CA LYS A 5 6.96 -38.60 -16.35
C LYS A 5 7.63 -38.20 -15.04
N LEU A 6 8.92 -37.87 -15.10
CA LEU A 6 9.64 -37.18 -14.04
C LEU A 6 9.01 -35.80 -13.81
N ARG A 7 8.27 -35.65 -12.71
CA ARG A 7 7.90 -34.35 -12.15
C ARG A 7 9.18 -33.65 -11.68
N ARG A 8 9.66 -32.66 -12.44
CA ARG A 8 10.60 -31.66 -11.92
C ARG A 8 9.87 -30.82 -10.87
N ARG A 9 10.13 -31.11 -9.60
CA ARG A 9 9.81 -30.21 -8.50
C ARG A 9 10.82 -29.06 -8.57
N HIS A 10 10.41 -27.91 -9.11
CA HIS A 10 11.15 -26.67 -8.92
C HIS A 10 10.87 -26.20 -7.50
N VAL A 11 11.75 -26.56 -6.57
CA VAL A 11 11.87 -25.89 -5.28
C VAL A 11 12.53 -24.55 -5.57
N ILE A 12 11.72 -23.51 -5.78
CA ILE A 12 12.22 -22.14 -5.77
C ILE A 12 12.41 -21.80 -4.30
N ALA A 13 13.66 -21.87 -3.83
CA ALA A 13 14.04 -21.24 -2.57
C ALA A 13 13.90 -19.72 -2.79
N ALA A 14 12.79 -19.15 -2.33
CA ALA A 14 12.64 -17.71 -2.24
C ALA A 14 13.62 -17.21 -1.18
N ALA A 15 14.78 -16.70 -1.63
CA ALA A 15 15.65 -15.91 -0.77
C ALA A 15 14.87 -14.64 -0.39
N ALA A 16 14.32 -14.63 0.83
CA ALA A 16 13.67 -13.47 1.41
C ALA A 16 14.76 -12.45 1.77
N SER A 17 15.14 -11.62 0.80
CA SER A 17 15.82 -10.37 1.12
C SER A 17 14.83 -9.52 1.91
N ALA A 18 15.11 -9.30 3.19
CA ALA A 18 14.45 -8.28 3.99
C ALA A 18 14.84 -6.90 3.45
N VAL A 19 14.28 -6.55 2.29
CA VAL A 19 14.28 -5.16 1.84
C VAL A 19 13.30 -4.47 2.77
N ALA A 20 13.84 -3.81 3.80
CA ALA A 20 13.08 -2.80 4.48
C ALA A 20 12.53 -1.87 3.41
N LEU A 21 11.21 -1.69 3.37
CA LEU A 21 10.62 -0.55 2.69
C LEU A 21 11.25 0.68 3.32
N ALA A 22 12.40 1.09 2.78
CA ALA A 22 13.06 2.32 3.11
C ALA A 22 12.20 3.39 2.45
N VAL A 23 11.05 3.66 3.05
CA VAL A 23 10.22 4.78 2.66
C VAL A 23 11.11 6.00 2.94
N PRO A 24 11.59 6.71 1.90
CA PRO A 24 12.41 7.87 2.13
C PRO A 24 11.59 8.83 2.97
N ALA A 25 12.12 9.19 4.14
CA ALA A 25 11.54 10.21 4.99
C ALA A 25 11.54 11.53 4.21
N GLY A 26 10.47 11.79 3.46
CA GLY A 26 10.17 13.12 2.95
C GLY A 26 10.16 14.05 4.15
N ALA A 27 11.06 15.04 4.15
CA ALA A 27 11.47 15.80 5.32
C ALA A 27 10.29 16.29 6.16
N SER A 28 9.95 15.53 7.20
CA SER A 28 9.25 16.00 8.38
C SER A 28 10.30 16.12 9.46
N ALA A 29 10.89 17.31 9.57
CA ALA A 29 11.70 17.64 10.72
C ALA A 29 10.80 17.61 11.97
N ALA A 30 10.98 16.61 12.83
CA ALA A 30 10.58 16.68 14.23
C ALA A 30 11.42 15.68 15.03
N SER A 31 12.32 16.22 15.82
CA SER A 31 13.21 15.55 16.75
C SER A 31 12.47 14.56 17.64
N ALA A 32 12.99 13.34 17.74
CA ALA A 32 12.57 12.36 18.74
C ALA A 32 13.01 12.85 20.13
N ALA A 33 12.05 13.25 20.97
CA ALA A 33 12.26 13.34 22.40
C ALA A 33 11.68 12.06 23.02
N ALA A 34 12.58 11.20 23.49
CA ALA A 34 12.23 10.11 24.40
C ALA A 34 11.67 10.72 25.70
N GLY A 35 10.50 10.25 26.14
CA GLY A 35 9.85 10.75 27.34
C GLY A 35 8.80 9.79 27.88
N SER A 36 9.19 9.05 28.92
CA SER A 36 8.41 8.54 30.06
C SER A 36 6.98 8.03 29.85
N ALA A 37 6.74 6.80 30.32
CA ALA A 37 5.44 6.22 30.60
C ALA A 37 4.66 7.06 31.64
N GLY A 38 4.05 8.16 31.20
CA GLY A 38 2.86 8.71 31.80
C GLY A 38 1.67 8.20 31.00
N THR A 39 0.50 8.04 31.64
CA THR A 39 -0.79 7.80 30.97
C THR A 39 -0.89 8.70 29.75
N ALA A 40 -0.65 8.17 28.56
CA ALA A 40 -0.54 8.97 27.36
C ALA A 40 -1.93 9.50 27.06
N ALA A 41 -2.13 10.79 27.35
CA ALA A 41 -3.33 11.47 26.93
C ALA A 41 -3.46 11.29 25.42
N ARG A 42 -4.63 10.83 24.96
CA ARG A 42 -4.94 10.69 23.55
C ARG A 42 -4.50 11.97 22.82
N PRO A 43 -3.68 11.87 21.74
CA PRO A 43 -3.13 13.03 21.09
C PRO A 43 -4.28 13.97 20.70
N PRO A 44 -4.10 15.29 20.88
CA PRO A 44 -5.10 16.26 20.48
C PRO A 44 -5.46 16.03 19.02
N ARG A 45 -6.72 16.32 18.69
CA ARG A 45 -7.26 16.33 17.32
C ARG A 45 -6.18 16.69 16.31
N THR A 46 -5.88 15.79 15.37
CA THR A 46 -5.10 16.16 14.19
C THR A 46 -5.77 17.40 13.62
N PRO A 47 -5.14 18.58 13.66
CA PRO A 47 -5.75 19.75 13.09
C PRO A 47 -6.01 19.45 11.61
N HIS A 48 -7.05 20.02 11.02
CA HIS A 48 -7.23 19.96 9.58
C HIS A 48 -6.14 20.80 8.90
N VAL A 49 -4.89 20.33 8.91
CA VAL A 49 -3.75 20.93 8.23
C VAL A 49 -3.76 20.41 6.80
N GLY A 50 -4.77 20.82 6.06
CA GLY A 50 -4.79 20.78 4.61
C GLY A 50 -5.17 22.16 4.13
N ALA A 51 -4.66 22.59 2.98
CA ALA A 51 -5.25 23.74 2.32
C ALA A 51 -6.76 23.50 2.24
N ALA A 52 -7.56 24.49 2.60
CA ALA A 52 -9.02 24.41 2.52
C ALA A 52 -9.44 24.40 1.04
N CYS A 53 -9.09 23.34 0.32
CA CYS A 53 -9.41 23.20 -1.09
C CYS A 53 -10.92 23.03 -1.22
N THR A 54 -11.48 23.84 -2.10
CA THR A 54 -12.79 23.60 -2.70
C THR A 54 -12.80 22.23 -3.39
N THR A 55 -14.00 21.72 -3.67
CA THR A 55 -14.17 20.48 -4.44
C THR A 55 -13.44 20.56 -5.77
N TRP A 56 -13.51 21.70 -6.47
CA TRP A 56 -12.86 21.88 -7.76
C TRP A 56 -11.33 21.91 -7.67
N GLU A 57 -10.76 22.61 -6.70
CA GLU A 57 -9.31 22.59 -6.49
C GLU A 57 -8.82 21.18 -6.18
N ARG A 58 -9.56 20.43 -5.36
CA ARG A 58 -9.26 19.02 -5.10
C ARG A 58 -9.27 18.19 -6.37
N LEU A 59 -10.35 18.23 -7.15
CA LEU A 59 -10.42 17.47 -8.40
C LEU A 59 -9.29 17.85 -9.37
N SER A 60 -9.02 19.15 -9.49
CA SER A 60 -7.99 19.66 -10.40
C SER A 60 -6.59 19.19 -10.00
N THR A 61 -6.24 19.27 -8.71
CA THR A 61 -4.94 18.81 -8.19
C THR A 61 -4.79 17.30 -8.37
N LEU A 62 -5.81 16.51 -8.02
CA LEU A 62 -5.80 15.07 -8.23
C LEU A 62 -5.67 14.68 -9.72
N ALA A 63 -6.24 15.47 -10.65
CA ALA A 63 -6.05 15.27 -12.08
C ALA A 63 -4.60 15.59 -12.53
N VAL A 64 -3.92 16.56 -11.91
CA VAL A 64 -2.48 16.79 -12.14
C VAL A 64 -1.70 15.54 -11.75
N GLU A 65 -2.02 14.96 -10.59
CA GLU A 65 -1.33 13.77 -10.12
C GLU A 65 -1.57 12.55 -11.01
N GLN A 66 -2.83 12.30 -11.38
CA GLN A 66 -3.17 11.24 -12.33
C GLN A 66 -2.36 11.35 -13.62
N ARG A 67 -2.22 12.56 -14.19
CA ARG A 67 -1.42 12.76 -15.40
C ARG A 67 0.06 12.44 -15.21
N ARG A 68 0.64 12.81 -14.06
CA ARG A 68 2.04 12.50 -13.73
C ARG A 68 2.26 10.99 -13.64
N VAL A 69 1.39 10.30 -12.89
CA VAL A 69 1.47 8.85 -12.71
C VAL A 69 1.23 8.11 -14.02
N LEU A 70 0.20 8.46 -14.80
CA LEU A 70 -0.05 7.81 -16.09
C LEU A 70 1.09 8.06 -17.10
N LYS A 71 1.75 9.21 -17.05
CA LYS A 71 2.96 9.45 -17.86
C LYS A 71 4.09 8.51 -17.46
N LEU A 72 4.30 8.29 -16.16
CA LEU A 72 5.30 7.37 -15.63
C LEU A 72 5.02 5.92 -16.06
N PHE A 73 3.74 5.52 -16.08
CA PHE A 73 3.29 4.17 -16.39
C PHE A 73 2.95 3.93 -17.86
N LYS A 74 3.33 4.84 -18.76
CA LYS A 74 3.10 4.65 -20.20
C LYS A 74 3.76 3.37 -20.69
N GLY A 75 2.97 2.46 -21.28
CA GLY A 75 3.41 1.14 -21.71
C GLY A 75 3.32 0.04 -20.64
N PHE A 76 2.89 0.39 -19.43
CA PHE A 76 2.65 -0.51 -18.30
C PHE A 76 1.23 -0.40 -17.77
N GLU A 77 0.31 0.30 -18.44
CA GLU A 77 -1.10 0.35 -18.06
C GLU A 77 -1.76 -1.04 -18.11
N VAL A 78 -1.18 -1.96 -18.91
CA VAL A 78 -1.52 -3.38 -18.95
C VAL A 78 -0.24 -4.20 -18.88
N LEU A 79 -0.14 -5.06 -17.86
CA LEU A 79 0.92 -6.06 -17.73
C LEU A 79 0.38 -7.37 -18.32
N ARG A 80 0.91 -7.78 -19.46
CA ARG A 80 0.38 -8.92 -20.24
C ARG A 80 1.00 -10.25 -19.86
N ASN A 81 2.18 -10.23 -19.24
CA ASN A 81 2.96 -11.41 -18.90
C ASN A 81 4.10 -11.05 -17.93
N GLN A 82 4.88 -12.06 -17.55
CA GLN A 82 6.05 -11.89 -16.68
C GLN A 82 7.11 -10.97 -17.28
N ALA A 83 7.32 -10.99 -18.60
CA ALA A 83 8.29 -10.08 -19.22
C ALA A 83 7.89 -8.60 -19.10
N ASP A 84 6.60 -8.27 -18.99
CA ASP A 84 6.15 -6.91 -18.67
C ASP A 84 6.49 -6.55 -17.21
N MET A 85 6.31 -7.49 -16.26
CA MET A 85 6.72 -7.33 -14.86
C MET A 85 8.23 -7.10 -14.74
N ASP A 86 9.03 -7.93 -15.38
CA ASP A 86 10.50 -7.86 -15.32
C ASP A 86 11.03 -6.55 -15.91
N ARG A 87 10.32 -5.96 -16.90
CA ARG A 87 10.65 -4.63 -17.42
C ARG A 87 10.25 -3.52 -16.46
N LEU A 88 9.11 -3.65 -15.79
CA LEU A 88 8.64 -2.69 -14.80
C LEU A 88 9.53 -2.67 -13.53
N ALA A 89 10.14 -3.82 -13.19
CA ALA A 89 11.09 -3.97 -12.09
C ALA A 89 12.48 -3.36 -12.36
N LYS A 90 12.79 -2.97 -13.60
CA LYS A 90 14.05 -2.29 -13.92
C LYS A 90 13.97 -0.82 -13.52
N VAL A 91 15.13 -0.25 -13.17
CA VAL A 91 15.26 1.19 -12.92
C VAL A 91 14.82 1.97 -14.15
N ASN A 92 13.84 2.84 -13.95
CA ASN A 92 13.47 3.85 -14.92
C ASN A 92 14.51 4.99 -14.86
N PRO A 93 15.36 5.16 -15.88
CA PRO A 93 16.46 6.12 -15.82
C PRO A 93 15.99 7.57 -15.75
N GLN A 94 14.78 7.87 -16.22
CA GLN A 94 14.22 9.23 -16.19
C GLN A 94 13.72 9.62 -14.81
N TYR A 95 13.18 8.67 -14.05
CA TYR A 95 12.46 8.95 -12.80
C TYR A 95 13.13 8.35 -11.56
N GLY A 96 14.10 7.45 -11.73
CA GLY A 96 14.75 6.70 -10.66
C GLY A 96 13.85 5.67 -9.97
N THR A 97 12.65 5.42 -10.50
CA THR A 97 11.67 4.47 -9.93
C THR A 97 11.97 3.05 -10.41
N HIS A 98 11.63 2.04 -9.61
CA HIS A 98 11.54 0.66 -10.09
C HIS A 98 10.56 -0.11 -9.21
N TYR A 99 9.64 -0.84 -9.84
CA TYR A 99 8.55 -1.51 -9.12
C TYR A 99 8.82 -3.02 -9.12
N ALA A 100 9.49 -3.48 -8.07
CA ALA A 100 10.13 -4.79 -8.05
C ALA A 100 9.68 -5.71 -6.90
N LEU A 101 8.88 -5.22 -5.96
CA LEU A 101 8.45 -6.01 -4.80
C LEU A 101 6.94 -6.26 -4.86
N LEU A 102 6.54 -7.51 -4.63
CA LEU A 102 5.14 -7.90 -4.51
C LEU A 102 4.76 -7.98 -3.04
N SER A 103 3.99 -7.02 -2.54
CA SER A 103 3.65 -6.96 -1.10
C SER A 103 2.76 -8.12 -0.64
N HIS A 104 1.98 -8.71 -1.56
CA HIS A 104 1.12 -9.87 -1.31
C HIS A 104 1.25 -10.91 -2.43
N MET A 105 2.43 -11.03 -3.05
CA MET A 105 2.63 -11.86 -4.26
C MET A 105 1.57 -11.58 -5.33
N TYR A 106 0.95 -12.62 -5.91
CA TYR A 106 -0.17 -12.51 -6.85
C TYR A 106 -1.54 -12.64 -6.18
N ASN A 107 -1.58 -12.62 -4.83
CA ASN A 107 -2.80 -12.76 -4.07
C ASN A 107 -3.69 -11.53 -4.32
N SER A 108 -4.80 -11.74 -5.02
CA SER A 108 -5.76 -10.68 -5.25
C SER A 108 -6.54 -10.36 -3.97
N MET A 109 -6.38 -9.15 -3.47
CA MET A 109 -7.41 -8.53 -2.62
C MET A 109 -8.55 -8.11 -3.55
N LYS A 110 -9.83 -8.28 -3.20
CA LYS A 110 -10.84 -8.04 -4.25
C LYS A 110 -10.79 -6.59 -4.76
N GLY A 111 -10.71 -6.49 -6.09
CA GLY A 111 -10.58 -5.23 -6.82
C GLY A 111 -9.14 -4.83 -7.13
N ILE A 112 -8.15 -5.43 -6.45
CA ILE A 112 -6.72 -5.26 -6.67
C ILE A 112 -6.10 -6.66 -6.77
N GLY A 113 -5.83 -7.11 -8.00
CA GLY A 113 -5.21 -8.42 -8.22
C GLY A 113 -3.71 -8.48 -8.02
N LEU A 114 -3.02 -7.35 -8.08
CA LEU A 114 -1.58 -7.28 -7.94
C LEU A 114 -1.20 -5.91 -7.40
N THR A 115 -0.48 -5.90 -6.28
CA THR A 115 0.14 -4.71 -5.72
C THR A 115 1.64 -4.81 -5.92
N ILE A 116 2.23 -3.82 -6.59
CA ILE A 116 3.68 -3.75 -6.81
C ILE A 116 4.21 -2.50 -6.11
N VAL A 117 5.24 -2.69 -5.29
CA VAL A 117 5.90 -1.62 -4.55
C VAL A 117 7.05 -1.05 -5.36
N ASN A 118 7.16 0.27 -5.36
CA ASN A 118 8.30 1.02 -5.84
C ASN A 118 9.43 0.96 -4.81
N ASP A 119 10.55 0.32 -5.13
CA ASP A 119 11.75 0.29 -4.28
C ASP A 119 12.80 1.34 -4.72
N GLY A 120 12.42 2.18 -5.70
CA GLY A 120 13.24 3.29 -6.18
C GLY A 120 12.85 4.65 -5.57
N ALA A 121 13.07 5.71 -6.34
CA ALA A 121 12.67 7.06 -5.92
C ALA A 121 11.14 7.14 -5.76
N GLN A 122 10.67 7.53 -4.57
CA GLN A 122 9.26 7.69 -4.25
C GLN A 122 8.87 9.16 -4.06
N GLY A 123 7.57 9.45 -4.11
CA GLY A 123 7.01 10.77 -3.82
C GLY A 123 5.91 11.16 -4.81
N PRO A 124 5.47 12.42 -4.79
CA PRO A 124 4.50 12.96 -5.75
C PRO A 124 4.90 12.66 -7.21
N GLY A 125 3.97 12.10 -7.98
CA GLY A 125 4.16 11.59 -9.34
C GLY A 125 4.93 10.27 -9.45
N LYS A 126 5.46 9.75 -8.33
CA LYS A 126 6.27 8.52 -8.21
C LYS A 126 5.74 7.67 -7.05
N PRO A 127 4.55 7.06 -7.20
CA PRO A 127 3.85 6.43 -6.10
C PRO A 127 4.65 5.32 -5.43
N THR A 128 4.34 5.06 -4.16
CA THR A 128 4.95 3.95 -3.41
C THR A 128 4.38 2.61 -3.87
N LEU A 129 3.08 2.57 -4.19
CA LEU A 129 2.38 1.36 -4.60
C LEU A 129 1.66 1.58 -5.92
N VAL A 130 1.54 0.54 -6.73
CA VAL A 130 0.58 0.50 -7.83
C VAL A 130 -0.31 -0.72 -7.77
N PHE A 131 -1.57 -0.50 -8.13
CA PHE A 131 -2.62 -1.49 -8.05
C PHE A 131 -3.05 -1.88 -9.45
N TYR A 132 -2.98 -3.17 -9.73
CA TYR A 132 -3.54 -3.73 -10.95
C TYR A 132 -4.67 -4.69 -10.64
N LYS A 133 -5.64 -4.80 -11.54
CA LYS A 133 -6.75 -5.76 -11.48
C LYS A 133 -6.52 -6.87 -12.51
N PRO A 134 -6.79 -8.16 -12.19
CA PRO A 134 -6.61 -9.25 -13.15
C PRO A 134 -7.75 -9.25 -14.17
N ASP A 135 -7.63 -10.09 -15.20
CA ASP A 135 -8.74 -10.34 -16.11
C ASP A 135 -9.96 -10.88 -15.35
N PRO A 136 -11.17 -10.32 -15.53
CA PRO A 136 -12.38 -10.79 -14.84
C PRO A 136 -12.76 -12.26 -15.15
N ARG A 137 -12.11 -12.91 -16.13
CA ARG A 137 -12.35 -14.31 -16.51
C ARG A 137 -11.48 -15.32 -15.74
N VAL A 138 -10.55 -14.85 -14.92
CA VAL A 138 -9.70 -15.70 -14.08
C VAL A 138 -10.55 -16.45 -13.06
N LYS A 139 -10.27 -17.75 -12.87
CA LYS A 139 -11.07 -18.63 -12.00
C LYS A 139 -10.72 -18.51 -10.52
N ASP A 140 -9.43 -18.35 -10.20
CA ASP A 140 -8.95 -18.18 -8.83
C ASP A 140 -7.98 -16.98 -8.76
N PRO A 141 -8.51 -15.75 -8.62
CA PRO A 141 -7.66 -14.58 -8.50
C PRO A 141 -6.89 -14.54 -7.17
N THR A 142 -7.27 -15.35 -6.17
CA THR A 142 -6.71 -15.29 -4.82
C THR A 142 -5.48 -16.17 -4.61
N HIS A 143 -5.11 -17.00 -5.59
CA HIS A 143 -3.94 -17.85 -5.49
C HIS A 143 -2.63 -17.05 -5.51
N ALA A 144 -1.94 -16.99 -4.37
CA ALA A 144 -0.77 -16.13 -4.16
C ALA A 144 0.41 -16.41 -5.11
N PHE A 145 0.54 -17.64 -5.61
CA PHE A 145 1.70 -18.07 -6.39
C PHE A 145 1.45 -18.24 -7.89
N GLU A 146 0.22 -17.99 -8.35
CA GLU A 146 -0.13 -18.14 -9.76
C GLU A 146 -0.48 -16.77 -10.36
N PRO A 147 0.28 -16.29 -11.36
CA PRO A 147 -0.02 -15.01 -11.98
C PRO A 147 -1.27 -15.10 -12.86
N ASN A 148 -2.10 -14.07 -12.74
CA ASN A 148 -3.42 -13.94 -13.37
C ASN A 148 -3.41 -12.88 -14.49
N PHE A 149 -2.41 -12.95 -15.37
CA PHE A 149 -2.29 -12.05 -16.50
C PHE A 149 -3.48 -12.15 -17.47
N PRO A 150 -3.85 -11.07 -18.17
CA PRO A 150 -3.30 -9.72 -18.05
C PRO A 150 -3.80 -8.96 -16.82
N TYR A 151 -2.94 -8.12 -16.26
CA TYR A 151 -3.27 -7.20 -15.18
C TYR A 151 -3.41 -5.77 -15.72
N ARG A 152 -4.46 -5.03 -15.33
CA ARG A 152 -4.72 -3.64 -15.77
C ARG A 152 -4.56 -2.67 -14.61
N LEU A 153 -3.82 -1.58 -14.82
CA LEU A 153 -3.62 -0.54 -13.81
C LEU A 153 -4.98 0.05 -13.42
N VAL A 154 -5.29 0.05 -12.12
CA VAL A 154 -6.54 0.59 -11.57
C VAL A 154 -6.32 1.69 -10.55
N GLY A 155 -5.10 1.87 -10.05
CA GLY A 155 -4.80 2.90 -9.08
C GLY A 155 -3.36 2.86 -8.60
N TRP A 156 -3.07 3.73 -7.65
CA TRP A 156 -1.77 3.84 -6.99
C TRP A 156 -1.94 4.28 -5.55
N GLY A 157 -0.89 4.11 -4.76
CA GLY A 157 -0.88 4.48 -3.35
C GLY A 157 0.38 5.24 -2.94
N TYR A 158 0.25 6.02 -1.88
CA TYR A 158 1.36 6.65 -1.17
C TYR A 158 1.41 6.11 0.25
N VAL A 159 2.56 5.55 0.60
CA VAL A 159 2.82 5.03 1.94
C VAL A 159 3.84 5.94 2.59
N SER A 160 3.62 6.28 3.86
CA SER A 160 4.57 7.04 4.66
C SER A 160 4.68 6.47 6.07
N PRO A 161 5.78 6.74 6.80
CA PRO A 161 5.89 6.35 8.21
C PRO A 161 4.67 6.78 9.01
N TYR A 162 4.18 5.91 9.88
CA TYR A 162 3.09 6.25 10.77
C TYR A 162 3.59 7.11 11.92
N THR A 163 2.91 8.23 12.17
CA THR A 163 3.05 8.98 13.42
C THR A 163 1.64 9.21 13.96
N PRO A 164 1.36 8.75 15.21
CA PRO A 164 0.05 8.90 15.83
C PRO A 164 -0.47 10.33 15.71
N GLY A 165 -1.71 10.47 15.21
CA GLY A 165 -2.37 11.76 15.06
C GLY A 165 -1.74 12.72 14.04
N LYS A 166 -0.80 12.29 13.20
CA LYS A 166 -0.19 13.14 12.15
C LYS A 166 -0.31 12.48 10.78
N ALA A 167 -1.48 12.63 10.15
CA ALA A 167 -1.69 12.14 8.78
C ALA A 167 -0.77 12.88 7.78
N PRO A 168 -0.40 12.25 6.66
CA PRO A 168 0.46 12.86 5.65
C PRO A 168 -0.20 14.10 5.04
N SER A 169 0.61 15.12 4.76
CA SER A 169 0.17 16.32 4.05
C SER A 169 1.21 16.71 3.00
N PHE A 170 0.74 17.31 1.90
CA PHE A 170 1.59 17.65 0.75
C PHE A 170 1.38 19.12 0.32
N PRO A 171 1.50 20.11 1.22
CA PRO A 171 1.07 21.48 0.95
C PRO A 171 1.78 22.13 -0.26
N GLY A 172 3.04 21.77 -0.51
CA GLY A 172 3.82 22.27 -1.65
C GLY A 172 3.57 21.55 -2.97
N GLU A 173 2.79 20.47 -2.99
CA GLU A 173 2.72 19.56 -4.13
C GLU A 173 1.51 19.81 -5.01
N PRO A 174 1.68 20.23 -6.27
CA PRO A 174 0.55 20.57 -7.14
C PRO A 174 -0.46 19.44 -7.34
N GLY A 175 -0.02 18.19 -7.25
CA GLY A 175 -0.87 17.01 -7.43
C GLY A 175 -1.60 16.55 -6.17
N LEU A 176 -1.04 16.82 -4.99
CA LEU A 176 -1.45 16.20 -3.72
C LEU A 176 -1.82 17.19 -2.61
N ARG A 177 -1.64 18.51 -2.82
CA ARG A 177 -1.90 19.55 -1.80
C ARG A 177 -3.32 19.57 -1.23
N CYS A 178 -4.28 18.96 -1.94
CA CYS A 178 -5.67 18.86 -1.51
C CYS A 178 -6.05 17.48 -0.96
N LEU A 179 -5.09 16.57 -0.75
CA LEU A 179 -5.31 15.40 0.09
C LEU A 179 -5.58 15.85 1.52
N LYS A 180 -6.61 15.29 2.13
CA LYS A 180 -7.08 15.58 3.47
C LYS A 180 -6.67 14.44 4.40
N PRO A 181 -6.49 14.67 5.71
CA PRO A 181 -6.21 13.59 6.66
C PRO A 181 -7.16 12.39 6.57
N LYS A 182 -8.45 12.62 6.26
CA LYS A 182 -9.47 11.56 6.09
C LYS A 182 -9.29 10.69 4.84
N ASP A 183 -8.41 11.08 3.94
CA ASP A 183 -8.06 10.34 2.73
C ASP A 183 -6.95 9.32 2.98
N SER A 184 -6.31 9.43 4.15
CA SER A 184 -5.30 8.51 4.61
C SER A 184 -5.88 7.59 5.67
N PHE A 185 -5.39 6.37 5.71
CA PHE A 185 -5.72 5.36 6.69
C PHE A 185 -4.43 4.69 7.17
N ILE A 186 -4.55 3.92 8.24
CA ILE A 186 -3.43 3.27 8.89
C ILE A 186 -3.37 1.85 8.35
N HIS A 187 -2.25 1.49 7.74
CA HIS A 187 -1.88 0.10 7.48
C HIS A 187 -1.23 -0.45 8.76
N GLU A 188 -1.90 -1.39 9.41
CA GLU A 188 -1.47 -1.97 10.68
C GLU A 188 -0.18 -2.76 10.56
N ARG A 189 0.62 -2.70 11.62
CA ARG A 189 1.80 -3.54 11.82
C ARG A 189 1.44 -5.01 11.67
N SER A 190 2.14 -5.72 10.79
CA SER A 190 1.72 -7.05 10.35
C SER A 190 2.87 -7.93 9.86
N VAL A 191 2.56 -9.21 9.67
CA VAL A 191 3.36 -10.22 8.96
C VAL A 191 2.55 -10.74 7.77
N HIS A 192 3.20 -10.98 6.64
CA HIS A 192 2.69 -11.73 5.49
C HIS A 192 3.38 -13.10 5.49
N PRO A 193 2.74 -14.16 6.04
CA PRO A 193 3.34 -15.50 6.09
C PRO A 193 3.67 -16.03 4.69
N ALA A 194 4.81 -16.69 4.51
CA ALA A 194 5.32 -17.07 3.19
C ALA A 194 4.48 -18.15 2.48
N ASP A 195 3.66 -18.88 3.21
CA ASP A 195 2.78 -19.93 2.70
C ASP A 195 1.46 -19.40 2.13
N THR A 196 0.95 -18.29 2.69
CA THR A 196 -0.36 -17.74 2.36
C THR A 196 -0.31 -16.33 1.78
N TRP A 197 0.68 -15.54 2.19
CA TRP A 197 0.82 -14.10 1.90
C TRP A 197 -0.41 -13.27 2.28
N PHE A 198 -1.25 -13.79 3.18
CA PHE A 198 -2.31 -13.00 3.80
C PHE A 198 -1.73 -12.11 4.90
N ASN A 199 -2.36 -10.97 5.12
CA ASN A 199 -1.96 -10.05 6.17
C ASN A 199 -2.39 -10.58 7.56
N THR A 200 -1.43 -10.95 8.39
CA THR A 200 -1.62 -11.29 9.80
C THR A 200 -1.17 -10.13 10.67
N ARG A 201 -2.10 -9.57 11.43
CA ARG A 201 -1.87 -8.33 12.18
C ARG A 201 -1.24 -8.62 13.52
N VAL A 202 -0.31 -7.76 13.90
CA VAL A 202 0.42 -7.89 15.17
C VAL A 202 0.49 -6.49 15.81
N PRO A 203 -0.65 -5.93 16.23
CA PRO A 203 -0.66 -4.62 16.87
C PRO A 203 0.20 -4.64 18.15
N PRO A 204 0.80 -3.51 18.55
CA PRO A 204 1.51 -3.41 19.82
C PRO A 204 0.61 -3.81 21.00
N LYS A 205 1.15 -4.59 21.95
CA LYS A 205 0.34 -5.25 23.01
C LYS A 205 -0.22 -4.29 24.06
N ASN A 206 0.42 -3.13 24.25
CA ASN A 206 0.15 -2.23 25.38
C ASN A 206 -0.42 -0.87 24.93
N GLU A 207 -1.28 -0.87 23.92
CA GLU A 207 -2.00 0.35 23.50
C GLU A 207 -3.26 0.55 24.37
N ALA A 208 -3.41 1.72 24.98
CA ALA A 208 -4.64 2.16 25.62
C ALA A 208 -5.75 2.48 24.60
N TRP A 209 -5.38 2.76 23.34
CA TRP A 209 -6.32 2.90 22.22
C TRP A 209 -5.66 2.52 20.89
N LYS A 210 -6.44 2.03 19.93
CA LYS A 210 -5.91 1.51 18.65
C LYS A 210 -5.23 2.62 17.84
N GLY A 211 -3.94 2.48 17.57
CA GLY A 211 -3.19 3.54 16.87
C GLY A 211 -2.25 4.34 17.77
N GLU A 212 -2.22 4.06 19.08
CA GLU A 212 -1.42 4.85 20.02
C GLU A 212 0.07 4.73 19.80
N ASP A 213 0.56 3.49 19.67
CA ASP A 213 1.96 3.24 19.46
C ASP A 213 2.29 3.47 17.98
N PRO A 214 3.42 4.13 17.63
CA PRO A 214 3.82 4.26 16.24
C PRO A 214 3.94 2.92 15.49
N GLY A 215 4.10 1.79 16.19
CA GLY A 215 4.19 0.45 15.62
C GLY A 215 5.33 0.32 14.61
N ALA A 216 6.38 1.13 14.75
CA ALA A 216 7.45 1.26 13.75
C ALA A 216 8.39 0.05 13.73
N THR A 217 8.55 -0.62 14.87
CA THR A 217 9.33 -1.85 14.98
C THR A 217 8.57 -3.00 14.31
N TRP A 218 9.27 -3.84 13.56
CA TRP A 218 8.62 -4.99 12.93
C TRP A 218 8.25 -6.05 13.97
N PRO A 219 7.15 -6.81 13.76
CA PRO A 219 6.84 -7.99 14.57
C PRO A 219 8.02 -8.94 14.67
N THR A 220 8.36 -9.34 15.89
CA THR A 220 9.35 -10.42 16.11
C THR A 220 8.68 -11.78 16.03
N ALA A 221 9.45 -12.83 15.74
CA ALA A 221 8.95 -14.21 15.75
C ALA A 221 8.31 -14.58 17.10
N GLU A 222 8.92 -14.13 18.21
CA GLU A 222 8.41 -14.34 19.57
C GLU A 222 7.07 -13.63 19.82
N GLU A 223 6.88 -12.44 19.25
CA GLU A 223 5.66 -11.67 19.46
C GLU A 223 4.44 -12.25 18.77
N CYS A 224 4.61 -12.79 17.56
CA CYS A 224 3.50 -13.27 16.73
C CYS A 224 3.39 -14.79 16.59
N ASP A 225 4.30 -15.57 17.19
CA ASP A 225 4.44 -17.02 16.93
C ASP A 225 4.36 -17.32 15.42
N CYS A 226 4.94 -16.40 14.66
CA CYS A 226 4.62 -16.22 13.25
C CYS A 226 5.53 -17.08 12.39
N GLN A 227 4.93 -17.65 11.36
CA GLN A 227 5.64 -18.36 10.32
C GLN A 227 6.59 -17.42 9.57
N VAL A 228 7.62 -18.00 8.94
CA VAL A 228 8.53 -17.29 8.03
C VAL A 228 7.71 -16.47 7.03
N GLY A 229 8.06 -15.19 6.84
CA GLY A 229 7.27 -14.27 6.02
C GLY A 229 7.88 -12.87 5.94
N MET A 230 7.15 -11.93 5.34
CA MET A 230 7.52 -10.51 5.30
C MET A 230 6.84 -9.77 6.46
N SER A 231 7.62 -9.25 7.40
CA SER A 231 7.13 -8.39 8.48
C SER A 231 7.24 -6.91 8.12
N HIS A 232 6.32 -6.08 8.61
CA HIS A 232 6.44 -4.63 8.51
C HIS A 232 5.79 -3.91 9.69
N GLY A 233 6.27 -2.68 9.94
CA GLY A 233 5.68 -1.75 10.91
C GLY A 233 4.35 -1.17 10.43
N ARG A 234 3.81 -0.24 11.20
CA ARG A 234 2.60 0.52 10.87
C ARG A 234 2.95 1.68 9.92
N PHE A 235 2.05 1.97 8.98
CA PHE A 235 2.23 3.06 8.02
C PHE A 235 0.95 3.87 7.83
N TRP A 236 1.09 5.12 7.43
CA TRP A 236 0.01 5.81 6.74
C TRP A 236 -0.04 5.35 5.30
N ASP A 237 -1.25 5.19 4.78
CA ASP A 237 -1.49 4.79 3.41
C ASP A 237 -2.63 5.64 2.82
N SER A 238 -2.54 5.95 1.54
CA SER A 238 -3.54 6.72 0.79
C SER A 238 -3.66 6.13 -0.61
N HIS A 239 -4.84 5.64 -0.96
CA HIS A 239 -5.09 4.97 -2.25
C HIS A 239 -5.92 5.86 -3.18
N LEU A 240 -5.44 6.01 -4.40
CA LEU A 240 -6.06 6.77 -5.48
C LEU A 240 -6.42 5.82 -6.62
N PHE A 241 -7.69 5.78 -7.00
CA PHE A 241 -8.20 4.89 -8.03
C PHE A 241 -8.64 5.64 -9.28
N LEU A 242 -8.33 5.08 -10.44
CA LEU A 242 -8.81 5.53 -11.74
C LEU A 242 -10.31 5.25 -11.86
N THR A 243 -11.10 6.23 -12.31
CA THR A 243 -12.58 6.13 -12.26
C THR A 243 -13.27 6.23 -13.62
N GLY A 244 -12.55 6.06 -14.73
CA GLY A 244 -13.09 6.32 -16.08
C GLY A 244 -13.39 7.81 -16.36
N THR A 245 -13.32 8.66 -15.33
CA THR A 245 -13.33 10.13 -15.42
C THR A 245 -11.88 10.65 -15.36
N PRO A 246 -11.62 11.93 -15.70
CA PRO A 246 -10.29 12.51 -15.56
C PRO A 246 -9.86 12.74 -14.09
N PHE A 247 -10.71 12.39 -13.11
CA PHE A 247 -10.47 12.61 -11.69
C PHE A 247 -10.36 11.28 -10.94
N PRO A 248 -9.23 10.99 -10.28
CA PRO A 248 -9.15 9.79 -9.47
C PRO A 248 -9.96 9.98 -8.18
N TRP A 249 -10.49 8.88 -7.63
CA TRP A 249 -11.16 8.93 -6.32
C TRP A 249 -10.17 8.47 -5.26
N VAL A 250 -10.21 9.13 -4.12
CA VAL A 250 -9.41 8.76 -2.95
C VAL A 250 -10.29 7.94 -2.02
N SER A 251 -9.89 6.71 -1.74
CA SER A 251 -10.65 5.81 -0.89
C SER A 251 -9.79 4.62 -0.53
N MET A 252 -10.01 4.04 0.65
CA MET A 252 -9.52 2.68 0.95
C MET A 252 -10.25 1.62 0.10
N PHE A 253 -11.46 1.94 -0.37
CA PHE A 253 -12.33 1.05 -1.16
C PHE A 253 -12.65 1.66 -2.50
N ASN A 254 -12.32 0.97 -3.59
CA ASN A 254 -12.74 1.40 -4.92
C ASN A 254 -14.26 1.69 -4.92
N PRO A 255 -14.67 2.92 -5.22
CA PRO A 255 -16.06 3.36 -5.12
C PRO A 255 -16.87 3.18 -6.42
N GLY A 256 -16.30 2.52 -7.44
CA GLY A 256 -17.11 1.90 -8.49
C GLY A 256 -18.07 0.84 -7.91
N ARG A 257 -18.98 0.29 -8.75
CA ARG A 257 -19.85 -0.84 -8.34
C ARG A 257 -19.02 -1.81 -7.50
N PRO A 258 -19.47 -2.21 -6.29
CA PRO A 258 -18.83 -3.27 -5.54
C PRO A 258 -18.64 -4.43 -6.51
N ILE A 259 -17.39 -4.81 -6.78
CA ILE A 259 -17.12 -5.99 -7.58
C ILE A 259 -17.83 -7.16 -6.85
N PRO A 260 -18.37 -8.21 -7.46
CA PRO A 260 -18.87 -9.35 -6.68
C PRO A 260 -17.71 -10.07 -5.93
N GLY A 261 -17.88 -10.43 -4.65
CA GLY A 261 -16.93 -11.30 -3.89
C GLY A 261 -15.86 -10.66 -2.96
N PHE A 262 -16.17 -9.67 -2.11
CA PHE A 262 -15.23 -9.03 -1.11
C PHE A 262 -15.97 -9.31 0.14
N ASP A 263 -15.30 -10.02 1.02
CA ASP A 263 -15.78 -10.21 2.36
C ASP A 263 -15.67 -8.88 3.12
N ALA A 264 -16.72 -8.55 3.87
CA ALA A 264 -16.98 -7.28 4.53
C ALA A 264 -16.06 -6.97 5.72
N VAL A 265 -14.99 -7.74 5.94
CA VAL A 265 -14.03 -7.52 7.05
C VAL A 265 -12.93 -6.51 6.70
N VAL A 266 -13.31 -5.51 5.91
CA VAL A 266 -12.75 -4.17 5.97
C VAL A 266 -12.60 -3.77 7.44
N GLY A 267 -11.38 -3.53 7.91
CA GLY A 267 -11.11 -3.01 9.27
C GLY A 267 -10.10 -3.80 10.08
N GLN A 268 -9.66 -4.98 9.61
CA GLN A 268 -8.65 -5.72 10.34
C GLN A 268 -7.27 -5.07 10.17
N GLY A 269 -6.67 -5.17 8.97
CA GLY A 269 -5.29 -4.69 8.71
C GLY A 269 -5.20 -3.21 8.36
N PHE A 270 -6.36 -2.59 8.11
CA PHE A 270 -6.46 -1.17 7.88
C PHE A 270 -7.50 -0.56 8.81
N PHE A 271 -7.22 0.63 9.33
CA PHE A 271 -8.19 1.37 10.13
C PHE A 271 -7.98 2.87 9.95
N PHE A 272 -9.04 3.64 10.15
CA PHE A 272 -8.89 5.07 10.34
C PHE A 272 -8.52 5.33 11.79
N PRO A 273 -7.69 6.34 12.09
CA PRO A 273 -7.52 6.79 13.48
C PRO A 273 -8.92 7.00 14.07
N GLU A 274 -9.16 6.50 15.27
CA GLU A 274 -10.44 6.73 15.93
C GLU A 274 -10.73 8.23 15.87
N ARG A 275 -11.90 8.59 15.31
CA ARG A 275 -12.32 9.99 15.21
C ARG A 275 -12.06 10.64 16.55
N PRO A 276 -11.37 11.78 16.60
CA PRO A 276 -11.37 12.52 17.85
C PRO A 276 -12.82 12.94 18.11
N ALA A 277 -13.31 12.66 19.32
CA ALA A 277 -14.69 12.92 19.75
C ALA A 277 -15.16 14.29 19.25
N SER A 278 -16.33 14.28 18.60
CA SER A 278 -17.04 15.39 17.92
C SER A 278 -16.79 16.76 18.51
#